data_AF-A0A1F2XZX8-F1
#
_entry.id   AF-A0A1F2XZX8-F1
#
_cell.length_a   1.000
_cell.length_b   1.000
_cell.length_c   1.000
_cell.angle_alpha   90.00
_cell.angle_beta   90.00
_cell.angle_gamma   90.00
#
_symmetry.space_group_name_H-M   'P 1'
#
loop_
_entity.id
_entity.type
_entity.pdbx_description
1 polymer ?
#
loop_
_entity_poly.entity_id
_entity_poly.type
_entity_poly.pdbx_seq_one_letter_code
_entity_poly.pdbx_strand_id
1 'polypeptide(L)'
;MANTAWRCSQCGTVNEPDARACHSCGKWASLFDLQDGAVEEADLEEEFHVPEFDLEEFEPETFEPERDTSVEPEPDGARRRRLLRSLVVPLALLVYLVVSLLSDR
;
A
#
# COMPACT_ATOMS: atom_id res chain seq x y z
N MET A 1 2.23 24.77 11.69
CA MET A 1 2.70 24.14 10.45
C MET A 1 4.17 23.79 10.70
N ALA A 2 4.60 22.57 10.39
CA ALA A 2 5.99 22.19 10.58
C ALA A 2 6.86 23.06 9.64
N ASN A 3 7.65 23.98 10.20
CA ASN A 3 8.49 24.90 9.43
C ASN A 3 9.88 24.32 9.17
N THR A 4 10.07 23.02 9.43
CA THR A 4 11.36 22.35 9.35
C THR A 4 11.43 21.52 8.08
N ALA A 5 12.54 21.62 7.36
CA ALA A 5 12.82 20.80 6.19
C ALA A 5 12.74 19.29 6.55
N TRP A 6 12.18 18.47 5.67
CA TRP A 6 12.00 17.04 5.92
C TRP A 6 12.92 16.19 5.05
N ARG A 7 13.44 15.09 5.61
CA ARG A 7 14.31 14.15 4.87
C ARG A 7 13.48 13.00 4.33
N CYS A 8 13.61 12.72 3.03
CA CYS A 8 12.92 11.59 2.41
C CYS A 8 13.52 10.26 2.88
N SER A 9 12.75 9.45 3.60
CA SER A 9 13.17 8.10 4.03
C SER A 9 13.52 7.12 2.90
N GLN A 10 13.13 7.37 1.65
CA GLN A 10 13.46 6.48 0.52
C GLN A 10 14.80 6.80 -0.15
N CYS A 11 15.19 8.08 -0.24
CA CYS A 11 16.38 8.49 -0.99
C CYS A 11 17.30 9.45 -0.21
N GLY A 12 16.96 9.79 1.03
CA GLY A 12 17.76 10.65 1.90
C GLY A 12 17.78 12.14 1.54
N THR A 13 17.08 12.55 0.49
CA THR A 13 17.02 13.96 0.02
C THR A 13 16.27 14.83 1.03
N VAL A 14 16.82 16.01 1.35
CA VAL A 14 16.18 17.01 2.21
C VAL A 14 15.32 17.92 1.36
N ASN A 15 14.03 18.03 1.68
CA ASN A 15 13.05 18.81 0.96
C ASN A 15 12.57 19.99 1.81
N GLU A 16 12.01 21.01 1.15
CA GLU A 16 11.39 22.16 1.80
C GLU A 16 10.20 21.72 2.69
N PRO A 17 9.91 22.43 3.80
CA PRO A 17 8.83 22.07 4.72
C PRO A 17 7.46 21.95 4.05
N ASP A 18 7.19 22.81 3.06
CA ASP A 18 5.92 22.84 2.32
C ASP A 18 5.87 21.83 1.16
N ALA A 19 6.96 21.12 0.89
CA ALA A 19 7.03 20.17 -0.22
C ALA A 19 6.17 18.94 0.05
N ARG A 20 5.15 18.71 -0.80
CA ARG A 20 4.26 17.55 -0.70
C ARG A 20 4.91 16.23 -1.14
N ALA A 21 5.96 16.31 -1.93
CA ALA A 21 6.68 15.17 -2.47
C ALA A 21 8.18 15.47 -2.60
N CYS A 22 8.98 14.41 -2.55
CA CYS A 22 10.42 14.48 -2.68
C CYS A 22 10.79 14.94 -4.09
N HIS A 23 11.58 16.01 -4.21
CA HIS A 23 12.02 16.54 -5.50
C HIS A 23 12.98 15.60 -6.25
N SER A 24 13.55 14.60 -5.56
CA SER A 24 14.52 13.66 -6.12
C SER A 24 13.87 12.35 -6.58
N CYS A 25 13.12 11.68 -5.70
CA CYS A 25 12.52 10.38 -6.02
C CYS A 25 10.99 10.40 -6.24
N GLY A 26 10.33 11.54 -6.06
CA GLY A 26 8.87 11.69 -6.23
C GLY A 26 8.01 11.04 -5.15
N LYS A 27 8.61 10.44 -4.11
CA LYS A 27 7.89 9.88 -2.95
C LYS A 27 7.13 11.00 -2.23
N TRP A 28 5.87 10.78 -1.91
CA TRP A 28 5.07 11.71 -1.10
C TRP A 28 5.62 11.80 0.33
N ALA A 29 5.51 12.98 0.94
CA ALA A 29 5.86 13.18 2.34
C ALA A 29 4.96 12.30 3.22
N SER A 30 5.55 11.48 4.07
CA SER A 30 4.81 10.72 5.08
C SER A 30 4.71 11.51 6.38
N LEU A 31 3.77 11.16 7.26
CA LEU A 31 3.62 11.81 8.57
C LEU A 31 4.90 11.71 9.42
N PHE A 32 5.61 10.58 9.33
CA PHE A 32 6.88 10.37 10.05
C PHE A 32 8.00 11.26 9.52
N ASP A 33 8.13 11.37 8.18
CA ASP A 33 9.14 12.24 7.56
C ASP A 33 8.96 13.71 8.02
N LEU A 34 7.72 14.13 8.30
CA LEU A 34 7.38 15.47 8.80
C LEU A 34 7.52 15.61 10.33
N GLN A 35 7.39 14.51 11.07
CA GLN A 35 7.43 14.49 12.53
C GLN A 35 8.86 14.44 13.08
N ASP A 36 9.81 13.82 12.38
CA ASP A 36 11.21 13.77 12.83
C ASP A 36 11.82 15.17 13.07
N GLY A 37 11.30 16.22 12.43
CA GLY A 37 11.71 17.61 12.69
C GLY A 37 11.10 18.24 13.95
N ALA A 38 10.21 17.55 14.65
CA ALA A 38 9.46 18.04 15.82
C ALA A 38 9.85 17.36 17.14
N VAL A 39 10.71 16.33 17.12
CA VAL A 39 11.04 15.51 18.31
C VAL A 39 12.21 16.07 19.13
N GLU A 40 13.01 17.00 18.60
CA GLU A 40 14.17 17.55 19.32
C GLU A 40 13.82 18.53 20.47
N GLU A 41 12.54 18.79 20.72
CA GLU A 41 12.06 19.67 21.83
C GLU A 41 11.16 18.95 22.86
N ALA A 42 11.22 17.61 22.96
CA ALA A 42 10.53 16.87 24.02
C ALA A 42 11.51 16.44 25.13
N ASP A 43 12.21 17.41 25.72
CA ASP A 43 12.98 17.23 26.96
C ASP A 43 12.06 17.49 28.16
N LEU A 44 11.03 16.65 28.31
CA LEU A 44 10.16 16.63 29.48
C LEU A 44 10.28 15.27 30.14
N GLU A 45 11.19 15.20 31.11
CA GLU A 45 11.23 14.19 32.18
C GLU A 45 9.95 14.30 33.03
N GLU A 46 8.79 14.00 32.46
CA GLU A 46 7.56 13.83 33.22
C GLU A 46 7.52 12.38 33.69
N GLU A 47 7.91 12.16 34.94
CA GLU A 47 7.93 10.88 35.61
C GLU A 47 6.53 10.25 35.60
N PHE A 48 6.30 9.38 34.62
CA PHE A 48 5.01 8.75 34.36
C PHE A 48 4.71 7.73 35.46
N HIS A 49 4.01 8.15 36.51
CA HIS A 49 3.62 7.27 37.61
C HIS A 49 2.52 6.33 37.14
N VAL A 50 2.89 5.08 36.82
CA VAL A 50 1.93 4.01 36.48
C VAL A 50 1.31 3.51 37.78
N PRO A 51 0.00 3.66 38.00
CA PRO A 51 -0.65 3.05 39.16
C PRO A 51 -0.59 1.51 39.03
N GLU A 52 -0.20 0.85 40.12
CA GLU A 52 -0.17 -0.61 40.21
C GLU A 52 -1.61 -1.15 40.14
N PHE A 53 -1.94 -1.81 39.02
CA PHE A 53 -3.24 -2.45 38.81
C PHE A 53 -3.14 -3.92 39.20
N ASP A 54 -3.94 -4.35 40.17
CA ASP A 54 -4.03 -5.75 40.58
C ASP A 54 -4.83 -6.52 39.52
N LEU A 55 -4.17 -7.42 38.82
CA LEU A 55 -4.73 -8.20 37.72
C LEU A 55 -5.39 -9.46 38.29
N GLU A 56 -6.67 -9.38 38.66
CA GLU A 56 -7.48 -10.59 38.83
C GLU A 56 -7.61 -11.30 37.47
N GLU A 57 -7.23 -12.58 37.46
CA GLU A 57 -7.05 -13.43 36.27
C GLU A 57 -8.34 -13.58 35.47
N PHE A 58 -8.40 -12.94 34.29
CA PHE A 58 -9.56 -12.98 33.40
C PHE A 58 -9.41 -14.13 32.39
N GLU A 59 -10.14 -15.22 32.58
CA GLU A 59 -10.19 -16.33 31.63
C GLU A 59 -10.98 -15.91 30.37
N PRO A 60 -10.39 -15.91 29.15
CA PRO A 60 -11.11 -15.49 27.96
C PRO A 60 -12.08 -16.57 27.47
N GLU A 61 -13.36 -16.23 27.33
CA GLU A 61 -14.33 -17.09 26.66
C GLU A 61 -14.03 -17.15 25.15
N THR A 62 -14.08 -18.36 24.57
CA THR A 62 -13.76 -18.59 23.15
C THR A 62 -15.02 -18.44 22.30
N PHE A 63 -15.05 -17.43 21.42
CA PHE A 63 -16.21 -17.16 20.57
C PHE A 63 -16.10 -17.87 19.21
N GLU A 64 -17.11 -18.66 18.83
CA GLU A 64 -17.21 -19.30 17.51
C GLU A 64 -18.11 -18.48 16.57
N PRO A 65 -17.60 -17.97 15.43
CA PRO A 65 -18.38 -17.12 14.54
C PRO A 65 -19.29 -17.93 13.60
N GLU A 66 -20.60 -17.66 13.64
CA GLU A 66 -21.57 -18.12 12.64
C GLU A 66 -21.37 -17.35 11.31
N ARG A 67 -21.22 -18.08 10.20
CA ARG A 67 -21.05 -17.50 8.87
C ARG A 67 -22.41 -17.26 8.23
N ASP A 68 -22.74 -15.98 8.02
CA ASP A 68 -23.88 -15.62 7.19
C ASP A 68 -23.49 -15.11 5.80
N THR A 69 -24.35 -15.49 4.87
CA THR A 69 -24.22 -15.51 3.42
C THR A 69 -24.59 -14.18 2.73
N SER A 70 -24.09 -14.02 1.50
CA SER A 70 -24.64 -13.20 0.38
C SER A 70 -24.04 -11.80 0.18
N VAL A 71 -23.14 -11.67 -0.81
CA VAL A 71 -22.74 -10.38 -1.41
C VAL A 71 -23.03 -10.48 -2.91
N GLU A 72 -23.91 -9.61 -3.44
CA GLU A 72 -24.19 -9.48 -4.87
C GLU A 72 -23.03 -8.76 -5.60
N PRO A 73 -22.60 -9.19 -6.79
CA PRO A 73 -21.50 -8.56 -7.52
C PRO A 73 -21.93 -7.41 -8.46
N GLU A 74 -21.16 -6.31 -8.42
CA GLU A 74 -21.25 -5.09 -9.25
C GLU A 74 -20.76 -5.26 -10.72
N PRO A 75 -21.13 -4.35 -11.65
CA PRO A 75 -21.09 -4.61 -13.10
C PRO A 75 -19.73 -4.47 -13.83
N ASP A 76 -19.66 -5.24 -14.91
CA ASP A 76 -18.51 -5.85 -15.59
C ASP A 76 -17.83 -4.94 -16.67
N GLY A 77 -17.43 -3.72 -16.31
CA GLY A 77 -16.83 -2.77 -17.29
C GLY A 77 -15.35 -2.99 -17.61
N ALA A 78 -14.55 -3.41 -16.64
CA ALA A 78 -13.09 -3.47 -16.75
C ALA A 78 -12.55 -4.76 -17.40
N ARG A 79 -13.36 -5.83 -17.43
CA ARG A 79 -12.96 -7.17 -17.88
C ARG A 79 -12.78 -7.26 -19.40
N ARG A 80 -13.59 -6.52 -20.15
CA ARG A 80 -13.65 -6.58 -21.63
C ARG A 80 -12.36 -6.10 -22.31
N ARG A 81 -11.65 -5.12 -21.73
CA ARG A 81 -10.38 -4.60 -22.29
C ARG A 81 -9.20 -5.55 -22.07
N ARG A 82 -9.21 -6.38 -21.03
CA ARG A 82 -8.16 -7.40 -20.80
C ARG A 82 -8.30 -8.60 -21.75
N LEU A 83 -9.53 -9.01 -22.07
CA LEU A 83 -9.79 -10.12 -22.98
C LEU A 83 -9.30 -9.85 -24.41
N LEU A 84 -9.45 -8.62 -24.91
CA LEU A 84 -9.02 -8.26 -26.27
C LEU A 84 -7.49 -8.35 -26.44
N ARG A 85 -6.70 -8.00 -25.42
CA ARG A 85 -5.24 -8.19 -25.45
C ARG A 85 -4.84 -9.66 -25.33
N SER A 86 -5.61 -10.47 -24.59
CA SER A 86 -5.37 -11.90 -24.44
C SER A 86 -5.56 -12.68 -25.76
N LEU A 87 -6.51 -12.27 -26.61
CA LEU A 87 -6.83 -12.97 -27.86
C LEU A 87 -5.82 -12.75 -29.00
N VAL A 88 -4.92 -11.77 -28.91
CA VAL A 88 -3.93 -11.49 -29.96
C VAL A 88 -2.91 -12.62 -30.10
N VAL A 89 -2.43 -13.14 -28.96
CA VAL A 89 -1.41 -14.20 -28.92
C VAL A 89 -1.89 -15.53 -29.53
N PRO A 90 -3.05 -16.10 -29.16
CA PRO A 90 -3.51 -17.35 -29.75
C PRO A 90 -3.81 -17.21 -31.25
N LEU A 91 -4.32 -16.05 -31.68
CA LEU A 91 -4.66 -15.81 -33.09
C LEU A 91 -3.38 -15.70 -33.94
N ALA A 92 -2.34 -15.03 -33.44
CA ALA A 92 -1.02 -14.99 -34.09
C ALA A 92 -0.39 -16.39 -34.21
N LEU A 93 -0.50 -17.22 -33.18
CA LEU A 93 0.01 -18.60 -33.19
C LEU A 93 -0.74 -19.47 -34.21
N LEU A 94 -2.05 -19.33 -34.30
CA LEU A 94 -2.87 -20.06 -35.27
C LEU A 94 -2.50 -19.69 -36.70
N VAL A 95 -2.34 -18.38 -36.99
CA VAL A 95 -1.87 -17.90 -38.29
C VAL A 95 -0.49 -18.45 -38.62
N TYR A 96 0.45 -18.43 -37.67
CA TYR A 96 1.77 -19.01 -37.85
C TYR A 96 1.71 -20.50 -38.21
N LEU A 97 0.93 -21.29 -37.47
CA LEU A 97 0.79 -22.73 -37.74
C LEU A 97 0.21 -23.00 -39.14
N VAL A 98 -0.79 -22.24 -39.57
CA VAL A 98 -1.37 -22.38 -40.92
C VAL A 98 -0.33 -22.08 -41.99
N VAL A 99 0.44 -21.00 -41.84
CA VAL A 99 1.51 -20.64 -42.78
C VAL A 99 2.61 -21.70 -42.80
N SER A 100 3.04 -22.20 -41.65
CA SER A 100 4.03 -23.27 -41.56
C SER A 100 3.55 -24.56 -42.24
N LEU A 101 2.30 -24.99 -42.00
CA LEU A 101 1.74 -26.19 -42.63
C LEU A 101 1.56 -26.06 -44.15
N LEU A 102 1.30 -24.85 -44.65
CA LEU A 102 1.23 -24.58 -46.08
C LEU A 102 2.63 -24.49 -46.73
N SER A 103 3.64 -24.07 -45.99
CA SER A 103 5.01 -23.92 -46.50
C SER A 103 5.79 -25.25 -46.50
N ASP A 104 5.40 -26.20 -45.64
CA ASP A 104 6.02 -27.53 -45.51
C ASP A 104 5.44 -28.57 -46.49
N ARG A 105 4.56 -28.14 -47.41
CA ARG A 105 3.84 -29.00 -48.36
C ARG A 105 4.20 -28.64 -49.79
#